data_AF-A0A529NP15-F1
#
_entry.id   AF-A0A529NP15-F1
#
_cell.length_a   1.000
_cell.length_b   1.000
_cell.length_c   1.000
_cell.angle_alpha   90.00
_cell.angle_beta   90.00
_cell.angle_gamma   90.00
#
_symmetry.space_group_name_H-M   'P 1'
#
loop_
_entity.id
_entity.type
_entity.pdbx_description
1 polymer ?
#
loop_
_entity_poly.entity_id
_entity_poly.type
_entity_poly.pdbx_seq_one_letter_code
_entity_poly.pdbx_strand_id
1 'polypeptide(L)'
;AVAGAAWSAGSCSLPTIAVLRLHALRAMVVGIVLISFFWGLGRLPLAEAVGLSFVAPLIALFLAALLLGERVRREAIWASIAGIVGVAIIVSRQFGQASYSQDALLGTAAVLVSTVFYGYNLILARQQALVAKPVEIMFFQSLAVAIILG
;
A
#
# COMPACT_ATOMS: atom_id res chain seq x y z
N ALA A 1 7.01 7.90 27.55
CA ALA A 1 6.82 7.53 28.97
C ALA A 1 5.88 6.33 29.13
N VAL A 2 4.65 6.39 28.62
CA VAL A 2 3.63 5.31 28.81
C VAL A 2 4.04 3.96 28.19
N ALA A 3 4.74 3.98 27.06
CA ALA A 3 5.26 2.77 26.41
C ALA A 3 6.38 2.05 27.20
N GLY A 4 7.12 2.78 28.03
CA GLY A 4 8.24 2.22 28.81
C GLY A 4 7.76 1.39 30.01
N ALA A 5 6.61 1.74 30.60
CA ALA A 5 6.04 0.98 31.71
C ALA A 5 5.39 -0.34 31.28
N ALA A 6 4.95 -0.45 30.01
CA ALA A 6 4.42 -1.69 29.45
C ALA A 6 5.53 -2.70 29.10
N TRP A 7 6.79 -2.24 28.96
CA TRP A 7 7.93 -3.05 28.55
C TRP A 7 8.53 -3.93 29.66
N SER A 8 8.38 -3.57 30.93
CA SER A 8 8.96 -4.34 32.03
C SER A 8 8.22 -5.66 32.35
N ALA A 9 7.04 -5.89 31.77
CA ALA A 9 6.19 -7.05 32.07
C ALA A 9 6.13 -8.12 30.96
N GLY A 10 6.68 -7.86 29.76
CA GLY A 10 6.55 -8.75 28.60
C GLY A 10 7.87 -9.46 28.26
N SER A 11 7.94 -10.76 28.54
CA SER A 11 9.10 -11.61 28.29
C SER A 11 9.60 -11.51 26.84
N CYS A 12 10.90 -11.25 26.70
CA CYS A 12 11.61 -11.23 25.43
C CYS A 12 11.45 -12.59 24.72
N SER A 13 10.59 -12.68 23.72
CA SER A 13 10.48 -13.84 22.84
C SER A 13 11.00 -13.44 21.46
N LEU A 14 12.05 -14.12 21.02
CA LEU A 14 12.63 -13.93 19.69
C LEU A 14 11.52 -14.10 18.64
N PRO A 15 11.41 -13.18 17.65
CA PRO A 15 10.38 -13.27 16.64
C PRO A 15 10.50 -14.62 15.91
N THR A 16 9.44 -15.42 15.98
CA THR A 16 9.38 -16.72 15.32
C THR A 16 9.67 -16.56 13.83
N ILE A 17 10.35 -17.54 13.21
CA ILE A 17 10.70 -17.55 11.78
C ILE A 17 9.52 -17.21 10.84
N ALA A 18 8.30 -17.55 11.24
CA ALA A 18 7.08 -17.17 10.52
C ALA A 18 6.87 -15.65 10.45
N VAL A 19 7.13 -14.91 11.54
CA VAL A 19 7.01 -13.44 11.60
C VAL A 19 8.10 -12.78 10.75
N LEU A 20 9.32 -13.33 10.79
CA LEU A 20 10.45 -12.84 9.99
C LEU A 20 10.17 -12.97 8.48
N ARG A 21 9.63 -14.11 8.04
CA ARG A 21 9.21 -14.33 6.64
C ARG A 21 8.13 -13.34 6.20
N LEU A 22 7.20 -13.02 7.08
CA LEU A 22 6.10 -12.09 6.79
C LEU A 22 6.61 -10.64 6.66
N HIS A 23 7.58 -10.25 7.48
CA HIS A 23 8.27 -8.96 7.36
C HIS A 23 9.09 -8.88 6.07
N ALA A 24 9.82 -9.93 5.71
CA ALA A 24 10.59 -9.99 4.48
C ALA A 24 9.69 -9.89 3.24
N LEU A 25 8.56 -10.60 3.21
CA LEU A 25 7.58 -10.52 2.13
C LEU A 25 6.99 -9.11 2.01
N ARG A 26 6.62 -8.49 3.13
CA ARG A 26 6.12 -7.10 3.12
C ARG A 26 7.18 -6.12 2.62
N ALA A 27 8.42 -6.25 3.07
CA ALA A 27 9.53 -5.41 2.62
C ALA A 27 9.77 -5.57 1.11
N MET A 28 9.72 -6.79 0.59
CA MET A 28 9.82 -7.06 -0.84
C MET A 28 8.69 -6.40 -1.64
N VAL A 29 7.44 -6.54 -1.18
CA VAL A 29 6.28 -5.90 -1.82
C VAL A 29 6.43 -4.38 -1.83
N VAL A 30 6.80 -3.77 -0.70
CA VAL A 30 7.07 -2.32 -0.63
C VAL A 30 8.19 -1.91 -1.59
N GLY A 31 9.25 -2.70 -1.69
CA GLY A 31 10.35 -2.47 -2.61
C GLY A 31 9.87 -2.43 -4.07
N ILE A 32 9.05 -3.40 -4.48
CA ILE A 32 8.45 -3.45 -5.83
C ILE A 32 7.58 -2.20 -6.07
N VAL A 33 6.72 -1.84 -5.11
CA VAL A 33 5.88 -0.65 -5.19
C VAL A 33 6.72 0.60 -5.45
N LEU A 34 7.74 0.83 -4.62
CA LEU A 34 8.59 2.02 -4.73
C LEU A 34 9.36 2.05 -6.05
N ILE A 35 10.06 0.95 -6.40
CA ILE A 35 10.86 0.89 -7.63
C ILE A 35 9.98 1.14 -8.86
N SER A 36 8.85 0.44 -8.97
CA SER A 36 7.95 0.60 -10.11
C SER A 36 7.29 1.99 -10.15
N PHE A 37 6.91 2.55 -8.99
CA PHE A 37 6.30 3.88 -8.93
C PHE A 37 7.26 4.99 -9.32
N PHE A 38 8.45 5.00 -8.73
CA PHE A 38 9.47 6.02 -9.02
C PHE A 38 10.01 5.90 -10.44
N TRP A 39 10.13 4.69 -10.96
CA TRP A 39 10.49 4.48 -12.37
C TRP A 39 9.43 5.02 -13.33
N GLY A 40 8.14 4.88 -12.96
CA GLY A 40 7.02 5.46 -13.71
C GLY A 40 6.93 6.98 -13.60
N LEU A 41 7.20 7.54 -12.42
CA LEU A 41 7.30 9.00 -12.19
C LEU A 41 8.38 9.67 -13.03
N GLY A 42 9.46 8.96 -13.38
CA GLY A 42 10.47 9.48 -14.30
C GLY A 42 9.96 9.69 -15.74
N ARG A 43 8.78 9.17 -16.08
CA ARG A 43 8.18 9.19 -17.43
C ARG A 43 6.79 9.83 -17.49
N LEU A 44 6.13 9.95 -16.34
CA LEU A 44 4.78 10.46 -16.22
C LEU A 44 4.74 11.75 -15.38
N PRO A 45 3.79 12.65 -15.69
CA PRO A 45 3.44 13.73 -14.77
C PRO A 45 3.03 13.17 -13.40
N LEU A 46 3.47 13.84 -12.31
CA LEU A 46 3.12 13.47 -10.94
C LEU A 46 1.61 13.29 -10.73
N ALA A 47 0.80 14.16 -11.35
CA ALA A 47 -0.65 14.09 -11.28
C ALA A 47 -1.22 12.79 -11.86
N GLU A 48 -0.66 12.28 -12.97
CA GLU A 48 -1.07 11.03 -13.59
C GLU A 48 -0.70 9.85 -12.70
N ALA A 49 0.54 9.82 -12.20
CA ALA A 49 1.03 8.75 -11.34
C ALA A 49 0.23 8.66 -10.02
N VAL A 50 -0.06 9.79 -9.39
CA VAL A 50 -0.91 9.86 -8.18
C VAL A 50 -2.34 9.47 -8.51
N GLY A 51 -2.88 9.93 -9.64
CA GLY A 51 -4.22 9.55 -10.11
C GLY A 51 -4.37 8.05 -10.30
N LEU A 52 -3.42 7.40 -10.96
CA LEU A 52 -3.42 5.94 -11.14
C LEU A 52 -3.33 5.20 -9.79
N SER A 53 -2.59 5.73 -8.82
CA SER A 53 -2.49 5.13 -7.48
C SER A 53 -3.82 5.09 -6.72
N PHE A 54 -4.81 5.92 -7.08
CA PHE A 54 -6.16 5.83 -6.51
C PHE A 54 -6.94 4.57 -6.93
N VAL A 55 -6.39 3.75 -7.83
CA VAL A 55 -6.92 2.41 -8.11
C VAL A 55 -6.54 1.42 -6.99
N ALA A 56 -5.49 1.66 -6.20
CA ALA A 56 -5.05 0.74 -5.15
C ALA A 56 -6.12 0.41 -4.09
N PRO A 57 -6.92 1.38 -3.59
CA PRO A 57 -8.05 1.07 -2.70
C PRO A 57 -9.10 0.14 -3.33
N LEU A 58 -9.30 0.19 -4.64
CA LEU A 58 -10.23 -0.71 -5.36
C LEU A 58 -9.69 -2.13 -5.38
N ILE A 59 -8.40 -2.27 -5.71
CA ILE A 59 -7.68 -3.54 -5.65
C ILE A 59 -7.73 -4.10 -4.23
N ALA A 60 -7.52 -3.25 -3.22
CA ALA A 60 -7.64 -3.64 -1.82
C ALA A 60 -9.06 -4.11 -1.48
N LEU A 61 -10.11 -3.40 -1.91
CA LEU A 61 -11.49 -3.82 -1.66
C LEU A 61 -11.80 -5.19 -2.27
N PHE A 62 -11.35 -5.42 -3.51
CA PHE A 62 -11.49 -6.71 -4.19
C PHE A 62 -10.72 -7.82 -3.45
N LEU A 63 -9.46 -7.56 -3.09
CA LEU A 63 -8.63 -8.49 -2.32
C LEU A 63 -9.18 -8.75 -0.92
N ALA A 64 -9.84 -7.78 -0.28
CA ALA A 64 -10.52 -7.98 1.00
C ALA A 64 -11.66 -8.98 0.89
N ALA A 65 -12.49 -8.85 -0.16
CA ALA A 65 -13.56 -9.80 -0.43
C ALA A 65 -13.02 -11.21 -0.69
N LEU A 66 -11.93 -11.31 -1.47
CA LEU A 66 -11.36 -12.60 -1.89
C LEU A 66 -10.53 -13.28 -0.78
N LEU A 67 -9.64 -12.56 -0.12
CA LEU A 67 -8.67 -13.11 0.83
C LEU A 67 -9.19 -13.16 2.27
N LEU A 68 -10.06 -12.22 2.68
CA LEU A 68 -10.61 -12.18 4.04
C LEU A 68 -12.03 -12.73 4.10
N GLY A 69 -12.68 -12.95 2.95
CA GLY A 69 -14.08 -13.38 2.90
C GLY A 69 -15.06 -12.32 3.42
N GLU A 70 -14.64 -11.05 3.48
CA GLU A 70 -15.47 -9.98 4.00
C GLU A 70 -16.60 -9.63 3.02
N ARG A 71 -17.81 -9.44 3.55
CA ARG A 71 -18.93 -8.91 2.77
C ARG A 71 -18.71 -7.42 2.53
N VAL A 72 -18.39 -7.07 1.30
CA VAL A 72 -18.23 -5.68 0.87
C VAL A 72 -19.56 -4.95 1.02
N ARG A 73 -19.56 -3.97 1.92
CA ARG A 73 -20.68 -3.07 2.17
C ARG A 73 -21.00 -2.23 0.93
N ARG A 74 -22.29 -1.95 0.69
CA ARG A 74 -22.74 -1.17 -0.49
C ARG A 74 -22.11 0.22 -0.55
N GLU A 75 -21.85 0.81 0.62
CA GLU A 75 -21.18 2.11 0.76
C GLU A 75 -19.74 2.07 0.23
N ALA A 76 -19.03 0.96 0.45
CA ALA A 76 -17.67 0.78 -0.06
C ALA A 76 -17.65 0.60 -1.59
N ILE A 77 -18.71 0.02 -2.16
CA ILE A 77 -18.89 -0.08 -3.62
C ILE A 77 -19.09 1.32 -4.20
N TRP A 78 -19.96 2.15 -3.62
CA TRP A 78 -20.16 3.53 -4.08
C TRP A 78 -18.90 4.39 -3.94
N ALA A 79 -18.18 4.27 -2.82
CA ALA A 79 -16.89 4.94 -2.64
C ALA A 79 -15.86 4.49 -3.69
N SER A 80 -15.86 3.21 -4.04
CA SER A 80 -15.01 2.65 -5.08
C SER A 80 -15.35 3.20 -6.46
N ILE A 81 -16.64 3.24 -6.81
CA ILE A 81 -17.10 3.84 -8.07
C ILE A 81 -16.68 5.32 -8.14
N ALA A 82 -16.85 6.09 -7.06
CA ALA A 82 -16.40 7.48 -7.00
C ALA A 82 -14.88 7.60 -7.21
N GLY A 83 -14.09 6.69 -6.65
CA GLY A 83 -12.65 6.59 -6.88
C GLY A 83 -12.31 6.34 -8.35
N ILE A 84 -12.97 5.36 -8.99
CA ILE A 84 -12.81 5.06 -10.43
C ILE A 84 -13.11 6.29 -11.28
N VAL A 85 -14.21 6.99 -10.99
CA VAL A 85 -14.59 8.23 -11.69
C VAL A 85 -13.52 9.31 -11.53
N GLY A 86 -12.97 9.48 -10.32
CA GLY A 86 -11.86 10.39 -10.06
C GLY A 86 -10.63 10.08 -10.93
N VAL A 87 -10.24 8.80 -11.03
CA VAL A 87 -9.12 8.37 -11.90
C VAL A 87 -9.43 8.64 -13.36
N ALA A 88 -10.64 8.30 -13.82
CA ALA A 88 -11.06 8.52 -15.20
C ALA A 88 -10.99 10.02 -15.59
N ILE A 89 -11.37 10.93 -14.69
CA ILE A 89 -11.29 12.38 -14.91
C ILE A 89 -9.84 12.86 -15.01
N ILE A 90 -8.95 12.34 -14.15
CA ILE A 90 -7.52 12.70 -14.18
C ILE A 90 -6.91 12.26 -15.52
N VAL A 91 -7.13 11.01 -15.89
CA VAL A 91 -6.62 10.40 -17.11
C VAL A 91 -7.21 11.11 -18.36
N SER A 92 -8.51 11.45 -18.37
CA SER A 92 -9.15 12.11 -19.52
C SER A 92 -8.59 13.52 -19.78
N ARG A 93 -8.20 14.25 -18.74
CA ARG A 93 -7.54 15.56 -18.90
C ARG A 93 -6.15 15.45 -19.51
N GLN A 94 -5.48 14.32 -19.31
CA GLN A 94 -4.12 14.09 -19.77
C GLN A 94 -4.07 13.68 -21.25
N PHE A 95 -5.03 12.87 -21.72
CA PHE A 95 -5.15 12.46 -23.13
C PHE A 95 -5.35 13.64 -24.11
N GLY A 96 -5.74 14.82 -23.61
CA GLY A 96 -5.82 16.05 -24.41
C GLY A 96 -4.48 16.73 -24.70
N GLN A 97 -3.37 16.29 -24.08
CA GLN A 97 -2.03 16.81 -24.38
C GLN A 97 -1.35 15.96 -25.47
N ALA A 98 -0.99 16.60 -26.58
CA ALA A 98 -0.79 16.04 -27.92
C ALA A 98 0.42 15.09 -28.14
N SER A 99 0.98 14.45 -27.11
CA SER A 99 2.10 13.50 -27.28
C SER A 99 2.09 12.41 -26.21
N TYR A 100 1.20 11.43 -26.31
CA TYR A 100 1.34 10.19 -25.53
C TYR A 100 2.51 9.39 -26.11
N SER A 101 3.72 9.67 -25.63
CA SER A 101 4.95 9.01 -26.08
C SER A 101 4.98 7.55 -25.62
N GLN A 102 5.78 6.73 -26.30
CA GLN A 102 6.00 5.33 -25.91
C GLN A 102 6.53 5.22 -24.46
N ASP A 103 7.28 6.21 -24.00
CA ASP A 103 7.76 6.32 -22.61
C ASP A 103 6.61 6.54 -21.61
N ALA A 104 5.61 7.36 -21.95
CA ALA A 104 4.44 7.55 -21.10
C ALA A 104 3.67 6.23 -20.90
N LEU A 105 3.50 5.44 -21.97
CA LEU A 105 2.84 4.13 -21.90
C LEU A 105 3.57 3.17 -20.94
N LEU A 106 4.91 3.13 -21.03
CA LEU A 106 5.74 2.33 -20.13
C LEU A 106 5.65 2.83 -18.68
N GLY A 107 5.66 4.15 -18.49
CA GLY A 107 5.46 4.76 -17.17
C GLY A 107 4.11 4.40 -16.57
N THR A 108 3.04 4.44 -17.34
CA THR A 108 1.68 4.05 -16.93
C THR A 108 1.62 2.58 -16.54
N ALA A 109 2.21 1.70 -17.35
CA ALA A 109 2.30 0.28 -17.01
C ALA A 109 3.05 0.06 -15.68
N ALA A 110 4.17 0.76 -15.47
CA ALA A 110 4.94 0.64 -14.23
C ALA A 110 4.17 1.16 -13.00
N VAL A 111 3.47 2.30 -13.12
CA VAL A 111 2.62 2.82 -12.03
C VAL A 111 1.45 1.89 -11.76
N LEU A 112 0.82 1.30 -12.79
CA LEU A 112 -0.25 0.33 -12.62
C LEU A 112 0.23 -0.93 -11.89
N VAL A 113 1.40 -1.45 -12.25
CA VAL A 113 2.03 -2.57 -11.52
C VAL A 113 2.24 -2.17 -10.06
N SER A 114 2.85 -1.00 -9.80
CA SER A 114 3.04 -0.50 -8.44
C SER A 114 1.71 -0.41 -7.67
N THR A 115 0.67 0.09 -8.32
CA THR A 115 -0.67 0.27 -7.75
C THR A 115 -1.30 -1.05 -7.31
N VAL A 116 -1.12 -2.12 -8.10
CA VAL A 116 -1.60 -3.47 -7.74
C VAL A 116 -0.87 -3.99 -6.50
N PHE A 117 0.46 -3.91 -6.48
CA PHE A 117 1.24 -4.33 -5.31
C PHE A 117 0.96 -3.46 -4.07
N TYR A 118 0.66 -2.17 -4.27
CA TYR A 118 0.27 -1.27 -3.20
C TYR A 118 -1.09 -1.66 -2.61
N GLY A 119 -2.07 -1.97 -3.46
CA GLY A 119 -3.37 -2.51 -3.03
C GLY A 119 -3.22 -3.81 -2.23
N TYR A 120 -2.33 -4.71 -2.66
CA TYR A 120 -1.99 -5.91 -1.89
C TYR A 120 -1.34 -5.58 -0.53
N ASN A 121 -0.42 -4.63 -0.50
CA ASN A 121 0.21 -4.17 0.74
C ASN A 121 -0.81 -3.60 1.75
N LEU A 122 -1.80 -2.84 1.27
CA LEU A 122 -2.89 -2.34 2.11
C LEU A 122 -3.64 -3.50 2.79
N ILE A 123 -3.93 -4.58 2.07
CA ILE A 123 -4.59 -5.76 2.64
C ILE A 123 -3.69 -6.56 3.55
N LEU A 124 -2.41 -6.71 3.21
CA LEU A 124 -1.45 -7.38 4.09
C LEU A 124 -1.32 -6.63 5.42
N ALA A 125 -1.22 -5.29 5.38
CA ALA A 125 -1.21 -4.46 6.59
C ALA A 125 -2.52 -4.58 7.38
N ARG A 126 -3.66 -4.68 6.69
CA ARG A 126 -4.96 -4.86 7.32
C ARG A 126 -5.12 -6.23 7.98
N GLN A 127 -4.67 -7.31 7.35
CA GLN A 127 -4.62 -8.65 7.95
C GLN A 127 -3.72 -8.66 9.19
N GLN A 128 -2.55 -8.02 9.12
CA GLN A 128 -1.68 -7.87 10.29
C GLN A 128 -2.38 -7.13 11.42
N ALA A 129 -3.12 -6.06 11.14
CA ALA A 129 -3.87 -5.32 12.15
C ALA A 129 -5.04 -6.11 12.76
N LEU A 130 -5.61 -7.08 12.04
CA LEU A 130 -6.67 -7.96 12.55
C LEU A 130 -6.13 -9.06 13.47
N VAL A 131 -4.89 -9.51 13.24
CA VAL A 131 -4.28 -10.65 13.95
C VAL A 131 -3.32 -10.20 15.07
N ALA A 132 -2.61 -9.09 14.88
CA ALA A 132 -1.68 -8.53 15.87
C ALA A 132 -2.37 -7.46 16.71
N LYS A 133 -2.11 -7.45 18.02
CA LYS A 133 -2.62 -6.39 18.90
C LYS A 133 -2.01 -5.07 18.43
N PRO A 134 -2.79 -4.01 18.14
CA PRO A 134 -2.29 -2.74 17.61
C PRO A 134 -1.10 -2.14 18.38
N VAL A 135 -1.05 -2.43 19.69
CA VAL A 135 0.04 -2.03 20.59
C VAL A 135 1.39 -2.67 20.23
N GLU A 136 1.43 -3.93 19.76
CA GLU A 136 2.69 -4.58 19.36
C GLU A 136 3.24 -4.01 18.05
N ILE A 137 2.38 -3.78 17.05
CA ILE A 137 2.82 -3.18 15.77
C ILE A 137 3.40 -1.78 16.00
N MET A 138 2.71 -0.95 16.78
CA MET A 138 3.19 0.41 17.07
C MET A 138 4.48 0.38 17.89
N PHE A 139 4.62 -0.55 18.83
CA PHE A 139 5.84 -0.70 19.62
C PHE A 139 7.06 -1.05 18.75
N PHE A 140 6.94 -2.07 17.88
CA PHE A 140 8.05 -2.46 16.99
C PHE A 140 8.38 -1.40 15.95
N GLN A 141 7.37 -0.69 15.43
CA GLN A 141 7.56 0.39 14.48
C GLN A 141 8.25 1.60 15.13
N SER A 142 7.85 1.99 16.34
CA SER A 142 8.52 3.04 17.12
C SER A 142 9.95 2.65 17.50
N LEU A 143 10.19 1.37 17.82
CA LEU A 143 11.53 0.86 18.11
C LEU A 143 12.46 0.95 16.89
N ALA A 144 11.99 0.54 15.71
CA ALA A 144 12.78 0.63 14.48
C ALA A 144 13.13 2.08 14.12
N VAL A 145 12.18 3.01 14.28
CA VAL A 145 12.42 4.44 14.05
C VAL A 145 13.41 5.01 15.08
N ALA A 146 13.31 4.63 16.35
CA ALA A 146 14.23 5.06 17.39
C ALA A 146 15.67 4.54 17.18
N ILE A 147 15.84 3.34 16.64
CA ILE A 147 17.16 2.77 16.32
C ILE A 147 17.78 3.45 15.09
N ILE A 148 16.97 3.88 14.11
CA ILE A 148 17.47 4.53 12.89
C ILE A 148 17.84 6.00 13.16
N LEU A 149 17.14 6.67 14.08
CA LEU A 149 17.31 8.09 14.39
C LEU A 149 18.16 8.37 15.65
N GLY A 150 18.48 7.35 16.43
CA GLY A 150 19.38 7.43 17.58
C GLY A 150 20.78 6.99 17.22
#